data_AF-N9PEB7-F1
#
_entry.id   AF-N9PEB7-F1
#
_cell.length_a   1.000
_cell.length_b   1.000
_cell.length_c   1.000
_cell.angle_alpha   90.00
_cell.angle_beta   90.00
_cell.angle_gamma   90.00
#
_symmetry.space_group_name_H-M   'P 1'
#
loop_
_entity.id
_entity.type
_entity.pdbx_description
1 polymer ?
#
loop_
_entity_poly.entity_id
_entity_poly.type
_entity_poly.pdbx_seq_one_letter_code
_entity_poly.pdbx_strand_id
1 'polypeptide(L)'
;MELKAHLYRLENIKAIHDLAKAGVDHHVISVFLTAEGIELTALEVTNIVNTYDALGKEKLPSKKVQALIAAKKIGQEDENLPCPV
;
A
#
# COMPACT_ATOMS: atom_id res chain seq x y z
N MET A 1 16.40 7.04 -10.35
CA MET A 1 15.10 6.75 -10.99
C MET A 1 14.34 5.63 -10.25
N GLU A 2 14.55 5.46 -8.93
CA GLU A 2 13.87 4.41 -8.14
C GLU A 2 12.65 4.93 -7.39
N LEU A 3 12.72 6.14 -6.81
CA LEU A 3 11.62 6.73 -6.04
C LEU A 3 10.30 6.81 -6.83
N LYS A 4 10.37 7.15 -8.12
CA LYS A 4 9.20 7.19 -9.01
C LYS A 4 8.61 5.78 -9.21
N ALA A 5 9.45 4.75 -9.35
CA ALA A 5 9.00 3.37 -9.46
C ALA A 5 8.36 2.86 -8.16
N HIS A 6 8.88 3.27 -6.99
CA HIS A 6 8.27 2.98 -5.69
C HIS A 6 6.94 3.72 -5.48
N LEU A 7 6.82 4.97 -5.93
CA LEU A 7 5.56 5.73 -5.95
C LEU A 7 4.49 5.05 -6.82
N TYR A 8 4.85 4.64 -8.05
CA TYR A 8 3.95 3.86 -8.89
C TYR A 8 3.50 2.56 -8.21
N ARG A 9 4.42 1.81 -7.58
CA ARG A 9 4.06 0.58 -6.84
C ARG A 9 3.08 0.83 -5.70
N LEU A 10 3.24 1.93 -4.95
CA LEU A 10 2.34 2.31 -3.86
C LEU A 10 0.95 2.74 -4.37
N GLU A 11 0.89 3.53 -5.43
CA GLU A 11 -0.38 3.91 -6.08
C GLU A 11 -1.10 2.68 -6.63
N ASN A 12 -0.37 1.72 -7.20
CA ASN A 12 -0.92 0.48 -7.73
C ASN A 12 -1.54 -0.40 -6.64
N ILE A 13 -0.94 -0.49 -5.45
CA ILE A 13 -1.52 -1.24 -4.31
C ILE A 13 -2.87 -0.64 -3.90
N LYS A 14 -2.95 0.70 -3.83
CA LYS A 14 -4.19 1.39 -3.51
C LYS A 14 -5.24 1.19 -4.60
N ALA A 15 -4.84 1.31 -5.88
CA ALA A 15 -5.72 1.08 -7.02
C ALA A 15 -6.28 -0.36 -7.05
N ILE A 16 -5.44 -1.37 -6.77
CA ILE A 16 -5.86 -2.77 -6.62
C ILE A 16 -6.95 -2.91 -5.55
N HIS A 17 -6.74 -2.29 -4.38
CA HIS A 17 -7.71 -2.32 -3.28
C HIS A 17 -9.02 -1.62 -3.65
N ASP A 18 -8.95 -0.44 -4.23
CA ASP A 18 -10.12 0.35 -4.61
C ASP A 18 -10.95 -0.38 -5.69
N LEU A 19 -10.31 -1.04 -6.66
CA LEU A 19 -10.98 -1.87 -7.68
C LEU A 19 -11.65 -3.11 -7.06
N ALA A 20 -10.96 -3.84 -6.18
CA ALA A 20 -11.53 -5.00 -5.49
C ALA A 20 -12.73 -4.58 -4.61
N LYS A 21 -12.63 -3.45 -3.92
CA LYS A 21 -13.71 -2.86 -3.11
C LYS A 21 -14.91 -2.40 -3.95
N ALA A 22 -14.68 -1.99 -5.20
CA ALA A 22 -15.73 -1.68 -6.16
C ALA A 22 -16.44 -2.94 -6.72
N GLY A 23 -16.00 -4.14 -6.33
CA GLY A 23 -16.57 -5.41 -6.77
C GLY A 23 -15.98 -5.95 -8.08
N VAL A 24 -14.85 -5.41 -8.54
CA VAL A 24 -14.13 -5.96 -9.70
C VAL A 24 -13.49 -7.28 -9.31
N ASP A 25 -13.71 -8.31 -10.11
CA ASP A 25 -13.14 -9.64 -9.88
C ASP A 25 -11.60 -9.62 -9.89
N HIS A 26 -10.98 -10.37 -8.99
CA HIS A 26 -9.53 -10.37 -8.81
C HIS A 26 -8.77 -10.85 -10.04
N HIS A 27 -9.37 -11.71 -10.88
CA HIS A 27 -8.78 -12.10 -12.16
C HIS A 27 -8.78 -10.94 -13.16
N VAL A 28 -9.86 -10.15 -13.20
CA VAL A 28 -9.95 -8.97 -14.08
C VAL A 28 -8.90 -7.92 -13.68
N ILE A 29 -8.72 -7.70 -12.38
CA ILE A 29 -7.68 -6.81 -11.84
C ILE A 29 -6.28 -7.31 -12.25
N SER A 30 -6.02 -8.62 -12.16
CA SER A 30 -4.73 -9.20 -12.53
C SER A 30 -4.42 -9.03 -14.03
N VAL A 31 -5.43 -9.23 -14.89
CA VAL A 31 -5.30 -9.02 -16.34
C VAL A 31 -5.04 -7.55 -16.67
N PHE A 32 -5.75 -6.62 -16.02
CA PHE A 32 -5.57 -5.19 -16.20
C PHE A 32 -4.13 -4.75 -15.89
N LEU A 33 -3.60 -5.19 -14.73
CA LEU A 33 -2.23 -4.85 -14.31
C LEU A 33 -1.18 -5.49 -15.21
N THR A 34 -1.42 -6.71 -15.68
CA THR A 34 -0.52 -7.38 -16.63
C THR A 34 -0.43 -6.59 -17.94
N ALA A 35 -1.53 -6.00 -18.41
CA ALA A 35 -1.54 -5.12 -19.58
C ALA A 35 -0.74 -3.82 -19.36
N GLU A 36 -0.62 -3.36 -18.11
CA GLU A 36 0.24 -2.23 -17.71
C GLU A 36 1.71 -2.64 -17.45
N GLY A 37 2.06 -3.91 -17.71
CA GLY A 37 3.40 -4.45 -17.52
C GLY A 37 3.70 -4.92 -16.10
N ILE A 38 2.68 -5.13 -15.28
CA ILE A 38 2.78 -5.63 -13.91
C ILE A 38 2.20 -7.04 -13.86
N GLU A 39 3.07 -8.03 -13.98
CA GLU A 39 2.69 -9.43 -13.93
C GLU A 39 2.23 -9.80 -12.51
N LEU A 40 0.93 -10.03 -12.35
CA LEU A 40 0.31 -10.46 -11.09
C LEU A 40 -0.73 -11.55 -11.37
N THR A 41 -0.75 -12.55 -10.51
CA THR A 41 -1.80 -13.57 -10.46
C THR A 41 -2.99 -13.09 -9.62
N ALA A 42 -4.16 -13.68 -9.84
CA ALA A 42 -5.35 -13.41 -9.01
C ALA A 42 -5.13 -13.74 -7.52
N LEU A 43 -4.28 -14.72 -7.21
CA LEU A 43 -3.89 -15.05 -5.84
C LEU A 43 -3.07 -13.93 -5.20
N GLU A 44 -2.11 -13.36 -5.94
CA GLU A 44 -1.31 -12.22 -5.47
C GLU A 44 -2.18 -10.97 -5.28
N VAL A 45 -3.11 -10.70 -6.19
CA VAL A 45 -4.12 -9.63 -6.01
C VAL A 45 -4.91 -9.84 -4.71
N THR A 46 -5.38 -11.07 -4.45
CA THR A 46 -6.10 -11.42 -3.22
C THR A 46 -5.24 -11.17 -1.98
N ASN A 47 -3.98 -11.59 -2.01
CA ASN A 47 -3.04 -11.38 -0.90
C ASN A 47 -2.80 -9.89 -0.66
N ILE A 48 -2.62 -9.08 -1.72
CA ILE A 48 -2.43 -7.63 -1.62
C ILE A 48 -3.64 -6.98 -0.93
N VAL A 49 -4.88 -7.32 -1.36
CA VAL A 49 -6.11 -6.78 -0.76
C VAL A 49 -6.21 -7.17 0.72
N ASN A 50 -5.98 -8.44 1.06
CA ASN A 50 -6.04 -8.92 2.43
C ASN A 50 -4.99 -8.26 3.33
N THR A 51 -3.76 -8.10 2.84
CA THR A 51 -2.70 -7.41 3.58
C THR A 51 -3.01 -5.94 3.76
N TYR A 52 -3.55 -5.27 2.74
CA TYR A 52 -3.98 -3.87 2.83
C TYR A 52 -5.06 -3.69 3.91
N ASP A 53 -6.07 -4.55 3.93
CA ASP A 53 -7.13 -4.51 4.94
C ASP A 53 -6.61 -4.83 6.36
N ALA A 54 -5.67 -5.76 6.49
CA ALA A 54 -5.04 -6.08 7.77
C ALA A 54 -4.25 -4.89 8.32
N LEU A 55 -3.45 -4.22 7.47
CA LEU A 55 -2.73 -3.01 7.83
C LEU A 55 -3.68 -1.86 8.19
N GLY A 56 -4.84 -1.77 7.54
CA GLY A 56 -5.88 -0.80 7.86
C GLY A 56 -6.59 -1.03 9.21
N LYS A 57 -6.50 -2.24 9.79
CA LYS A 57 -7.11 -2.58 11.09
C LYS A 57 -6.21 -2.20 12.27
N GLU A 58 -4.90 -2.16 12.08
CA GLU A 58 -3.98 -1.71 13.12
C GLU A 58 -4.10 -0.19 13.33
N LYS A 59 -4.85 0.18 14.38
CA LYS A 59 -4.91 1.58 14.82
C LYS A 59 -3.57 1.95 15.46
N LEU A 60 -2.72 2.63 14.70
CA LEU A 60 -1.59 3.35 15.27
C LEU A 60 -2.11 4.32 16.35
N PRO A 61 -1.48 4.35 17.54
CA PRO A 61 -1.85 5.31 18.58
C PRO A 61 -1.82 6.73 18.02
N SER A 62 -2.85 7.54 18.31
CA SER A 62 -3.00 8.89 17.78
C SER A 62 -1.74 9.76 17.94
N LYS A 63 -1.02 9.61 19.06
CA LYS A 63 0.27 10.28 19.29
C LYS A 63 1.35 9.87 18.28
N LYS A 64 1.44 8.59 17.91
CA LYS A 64 2.41 8.07 16.93
C LYS A 64 2.06 8.54 15.52
N VAL A 65 0.77 8.55 15.17
CA VAL A 65 0.30 9.11 13.88
C VAL A 65 0.67 10.60 13.78
N GLN A 66 0.43 11.39 14.83
CA GLN A 66 0.79 12.80 14.86
C GLN A 66 2.31 13.02 14.76
N ALA A 67 3.11 12.22 15.46
CA ALA A 67 4.57 12.28 15.38
C ALA A 67 5.08 11.93 13.97
N LEU A 68 4.55 10.89 13.33
CA LEU A 68 4.89 10.51 11.95
C LEU A 68 4.46 11.57 10.93
N ILE A 69 3.27 12.18 11.10
CA ILE A 69 2.81 13.29 10.24
C ILE A 69 3.72 14.51 10.41
N ALA A 70 4.15 14.82 11.65
CA ALA A 70 5.07 15.91 11.91
C ALA A 70 6.45 15.64 11.29
N ALA A 71 7.00 14.45 11.48
CA ALA A 71 8.28 14.04 10.87
C ALA A 71 8.23 14.06 9.33
N LYS A 72 7.14 13.56 8.73
CA LYS A 72 6.91 13.60 7.28
C LYS A 72 6.83 15.02 6.73
N LYS A 73 6.23 15.95 7.47
CA LYS A 73 6.21 17.39 7.10
C LYS A 73 7.59 18.05 7.16
N ILE A 74 8.48 17.54 8.01
CA ILE A 74 9.83 18.07 8.21
C ILE A 74 10.85 17.39 7.27
N GLY A 75 10.45 16.33 6.56
CA GLY A 75 11.33 15.58 5.64
C GLY A 75 12.36 14.71 6.35
N GLN A 76 12.15 14.39 7.63
CA GLN A 76 13.02 13.47 8.37
C GLN A 76 12.60 12.03 8.12
N GLU A 77 13.36 11.33 7.27
CA GLU A 77 13.42 9.87 7.25
C GLU A 77 14.38 9.45 8.36
N ASP A 78 13.85 9.18 9.56
CA ASP A 78 14.68 8.76 10.69
C ASP A 78 14.47 7.27 10.98
N GLU A 79 15.46 6.46 10.59
CA GLU A 79 15.55 5.04 10.94
C GLU A 79 15.75 4.79 12.45
N ASN A 80 15.99 5.84 13.26
CA ASN A 80 16.14 5.74 14.71
C ASN A 80 14.83 5.90 15.49
N LEU A 81 13.66 6.05 14.86
CA LEU A 81 12.42 5.99 15.65
C LEU A 81 12.25 4.56 16.19
N PRO A 82 12.37 4.32 17.51
CA PRO A 82 12.26 2.97 18.05
C PRO A 82 10.82 2.50 17.85
N CYS A 83 10.66 1.36 17.17
CA CYS A 83 9.40 0.63 17.18
C CYS A 83 9.16 0.12 18.60
N PRO A 84 8.02 0.45 19.25
CA PRO A 84 7.73 -0.04 20.57
C PRO A 84 7.38 -1.53 20.51
N VAL A 85 7.91 -2.27 21.48
CA VAL A 85 7.46 -3.62 21.89
C VAL A 85 6.05 -3.57 22.47
#